data_AF-A0A925AVM9-F1
#
_entry.id   AF-A0A925AVM9-F1
#
_cell.length_a   1.000
_cell.length_b   1.000
_cell.length_c   1.000
_cell.angle_alpha   90.00
_cell.angle_beta   90.00
_cell.angle_gamma   90.00
#
_symmetry.space_group_name_H-M   'P 1'
#
loop_
_entity.id
_entity.type
_entity.pdbx_description
1 polymer ?
#
loop_
_entity_poly.entity_id
_entity_poly.type
_entity_poly.pdbx_seq_one_letter_code
_entity_poly.pdbx_strand_id
1 'polypeptide(L)'
;MPAFRRAAGFEELHFLRRYCAKIQYELELYGNATPFNSLPDLYVTTLTGATTFRYDPADAFVDVDPRFYSARYLRAWQLQALLSEALVERFDADWYRNPRAGSWMVSELFGDGQRELGQELAARVAGKGLSFAPVVRGVEGLLES
;
A
#
# COMPACT_ATOMS: atom_id res chain seq x y z
N MET A 1 8.15 -22.84 7.69
CA MET A 1 8.08 -21.36 7.69
C MET A 1 8.43 -20.71 6.34
N PRO A 2 9.43 -21.16 5.56
CA PRO A 2 9.77 -20.51 4.28
C PRO A 2 8.62 -20.44 3.27
N ALA A 3 7.85 -21.52 3.12
CA ALA A 3 6.67 -21.53 2.24
C ALA A 3 5.60 -20.51 2.64
N PHE A 4 5.39 -20.30 3.95
CA PHE A 4 4.44 -19.30 4.45
C PHE A 4 4.91 -17.88 4.14
N ARG A 5 6.18 -17.56 4.42
CA ARG A 5 6.74 -16.23 4.14
C ARG A 5 6.71 -15.89 2.67
N ARG A 6 7.07 -16.85 1.81
CA ARG A 6 7.01 -16.67 0.36
C ARG A 6 5.57 -16.43 -0.12
N ALA A 7 4.59 -17.16 0.42
CA ALA A 7 3.18 -16.93 0.10
C ALA A 7 2.71 -15.53 0.53
N ALA A 8 3.06 -15.08 1.74
CA ALA A 8 2.76 -13.73 2.22
C ALA A 8 3.44 -12.65 1.36
N GLY A 9 4.73 -12.82 1.04
CA GLY A 9 5.45 -11.90 0.16
C GLY A 9 4.87 -11.83 -1.25
N PHE A 10 4.39 -12.96 -1.78
CA PHE A 10 3.68 -13.01 -3.06
C PHE A 10 2.37 -12.21 -3.00
N GLU A 11 1.58 -12.38 -1.93
CA GLU A 11 0.32 -11.66 -1.74
C GLU A 11 0.54 -10.14 -1.64
N GLU A 12 1.49 -9.70 -0.80
CA GLU A 12 1.87 -8.29 -0.66
C GLU A 12 2.34 -7.70 -2.00
N LEU A 13 3.19 -8.43 -2.73
CA LEU A 13 3.67 -8.00 -4.05
C LEU A 13 2.51 -7.92 -5.06
N HIS A 14 1.61 -8.90 -5.07
CA HIS A 14 0.44 -8.91 -5.94
C HIS A 14 -0.42 -7.67 -5.71
N PHE A 15 -0.76 -7.38 -4.46
CA PHE A 15 -1.58 -6.22 -4.10
C PHE A 15 -0.89 -4.90 -4.45
N LEU A 16 0.40 -4.76 -4.14
CA LEU A 16 1.16 -3.56 -4.50
C LEU A 16 1.12 -3.30 -6.02
N ARG A 17 1.42 -4.33 -6.83
CA ARG A 17 1.39 -4.23 -8.30
C ARG A 17 -0.01 -3.92 -8.82
N ARG A 18 -1.04 -4.58 -8.26
CA ARG A 18 -2.43 -4.35 -8.63
C ARG A 18 -2.85 -2.91 -8.36
N TYR A 19 -2.55 -2.37 -7.18
CA TYR A 19 -2.97 -1.02 -6.81
C TYR A 19 -2.21 0.07 -7.60
N CYS A 20 -0.94 -0.16 -7.94
CA CYS A 20 -0.21 0.68 -8.89
C CYS A 20 -0.88 0.70 -10.28
N ALA A 21 -1.40 -0.43 -10.75
CA ALA A 21 -2.16 -0.51 -11.99
C ALA A 21 -3.55 0.15 -11.88
N LYS A 22 -4.24 -0.06 -10.76
CA LYS A 22 -5.54 0.56 -10.49
C LYS A 22 -5.45 2.09 -10.52
N ILE A 23 -4.42 2.70 -9.92
CA ILE A 23 -4.30 4.16 -9.96
C ILE A 23 -4.04 4.69 -11.38
N GLN A 24 -3.28 3.96 -12.21
CA GLN A 24 -3.08 4.31 -13.62
C GLN A 24 -4.41 4.28 -14.38
N TYR A 25 -5.21 3.22 -14.17
CA TYR A 25 -6.54 3.13 -14.76
C TYR A 25 -7.49 4.21 -14.26
N GLU A 26 -7.53 4.49 -12.95
CA GLU A 26 -8.38 5.52 -12.34
C GLU A 26 -8.06 6.92 -12.89
N LEU A 27 -6.78 7.23 -13.16
CA LEU A 27 -6.38 8.50 -13.77
C LEU A 27 -6.96 8.67 -15.18
N GLU A 28 -6.99 7.60 -15.98
CA GLU A 28 -7.61 7.63 -17.32
C GLU A 28 -9.14 7.69 -17.23
N LEU A 29 -9.75 6.91 -16.33
CA LEU A 29 -11.18 6.90 -16.06
C LEU A 29 -11.70 8.31 -15.69
N TYR A 30 -10.98 9.05 -14.85
CA TYR A 30 -11.38 10.39 -14.42
C TYR A 30 -10.81 11.53 -15.27
N GLY A 31 -9.83 11.25 -16.13
CA GLY A 31 -9.07 12.25 -16.89
C GLY A 31 -9.72 12.72 -18.20
N ASN A 32 -10.82 12.10 -18.65
CA ASN A 32 -11.53 12.36 -19.92
C ASN A 32 -10.68 12.21 -21.20
N ALA A 33 -9.42 11.78 -21.10
CA ALA A 33 -8.54 11.59 -22.25
C ALA A 33 -8.85 10.28 -23.02
N THR A 34 -9.29 9.25 -22.30
CA THR A 34 -9.62 7.95 -22.87
C THR A 34 -11.14 7.83 -23.15
N PRO A 35 -11.56 7.42 -24.36
CA PRO A 35 -12.97 7.19 -24.67
C PRO A 35 -13.59 6.13 -23.74
N PHE A 36 -14.82 6.37 -23.29
CA PHE A 36 -15.50 5.50 -22.31
C PHE A 36 -15.56 4.02 -22.73
N ASN A 37 -15.79 3.76 -24.02
CA ASN A 37 -15.86 2.41 -24.58
C ASN A 37 -14.51 1.68 -24.62
N SER A 38 -13.39 2.41 -24.47
CA SER A 38 -12.03 1.85 -24.47
C SER A 38 -11.52 1.53 -23.06
N LEU A 39 -12.22 1.98 -22.02
CA LEU A 39 -11.84 1.76 -20.62
C LEU A 39 -11.78 0.27 -20.22
N PRO A 40 -12.70 -0.61 -20.67
CA PRO A 40 -12.60 -2.04 -20.34
C PRO A 40 -11.31 -2.70 -20.85
N ASP A 41 -10.93 -2.43 -22.10
CA ASP A 41 -9.70 -2.98 -22.69
C ASP A 41 -8.45 -2.39 -22.03
N LEU A 42 -8.49 -1.10 -21.69
CA LEU A 42 -7.43 -0.44 -20.93
C LEU A 42 -7.25 -1.09 -19.55
N TYR A 43 -8.34 -1.34 -18.82
CA TYR A 43 -8.30 -2.01 -17.52
C TYR A 43 -7.66 -3.40 -17.62
N VAL A 44 -8.15 -4.23 -18.55
CA VAL A 44 -7.61 -5.59 -18.75
C VAL A 44 -6.14 -5.54 -19.10
N THR A 45 -5.74 -4.69 -20.05
CA THR A 45 -4.34 -4.57 -20.49
C THR A 45 -3.44 -4.10 -19.34
N THR A 46 -3.86 -3.07 -18.60
CA THR A 46 -3.06 -2.45 -17.53
C THR A 46 -2.88 -3.39 -16.35
N LEU A 47 -3.97 -3.99 -15.85
CA LEU A 47 -3.90 -4.88 -14.70
C LEU A 47 -3.29 -6.23 -15.06
N THR A 48 -3.55 -6.79 -16.25
CA THR A 48 -2.89 -8.02 -16.70
C THR A 48 -1.40 -7.81 -16.86
N GLY A 49 -0.98 -6.70 -17.48
CA GLY A 49 0.44 -6.37 -17.63
C GLY A 49 1.14 -6.20 -16.28
N ALA A 50 0.46 -5.60 -15.30
CA ALA A 50 1.02 -5.44 -13.96
C ALA A 50 1.03 -6.74 -13.16
N THR A 51 -0.05 -7.52 -13.12
CA THR A 51 -0.18 -8.65 -12.18
C THR A 51 0.01 -10.02 -12.80
N THR A 52 0.13 -10.12 -14.13
CA THR A 52 0.16 -11.37 -14.91
C THR A 52 -1.12 -12.22 -14.83
N PHE A 53 -2.16 -11.73 -14.15
CA PHE A 53 -3.45 -12.41 -14.04
C PHE A 53 -4.38 -11.96 -15.16
N ARG A 54 -5.35 -12.81 -15.51
CA ARG A 54 -6.36 -12.47 -16.50
C ARG A 54 -7.53 -11.77 -15.81
N TYR A 55 -8.05 -10.74 -16.46
CA TYR A 55 -9.18 -9.95 -16.00
C TYR A 55 -10.28 -9.98 -17.05
N ASP A 56 -11.53 -9.87 -16.61
CA ASP A 56 -12.67 -9.72 -17.50
C ASP A 56 -12.91 -8.23 -17.79
N PRO A 57 -13.25 -7.83 -19.02
CA PRO A 57 -13.63 -6.44 -19.32
C PRO A 57 -14.75 -5.90 -18.41
N ALA A 58 -15.67 -6.74 -17.94
CA ALA A 58 -16.73 -6.35 -17.02
C ALA A 58 -16.20 -5.88 -15.66
N ASP A 59 -15.01 -6.33 -15.25
CA ASP A 59 -14.39 -5.94 -13.97
C ASP A 59 -14.03 -4.45 -13.94
N ALA A 60 -13.84 -3.83 -15.11
CA ALA A 60 -13.37 -2.44 -15.25
C ALA A 60 -14.26 -1.40 -14.57
N PHE A 61 -15.52 -1.73 -14.29
CA PHE A 61 -16.46 -0.85 -13.59
C PHE A 61 -16.95 -1.44 -12.25
N VAL A 62 -16.76 -2.74 -12.03
CA VAL A 62 -17.15 -3.42 -10.78
C VAL A 62 -16.04 -3.29 -9.73
N ASP A 63 -14.77 -3.36 -10.13
CA ASP A 63 -13.60 -3.22 -9.23
C ASP A 63 -13.22 -1.75 -8.98
N VAL A 64 -13.97 -0.79 -9.52
CA VAL A 64 -13.65 0.63 -9.32
C VAL A 64 -14.17 1.11 -7.99
N ASP A 65 -13.22 1.49 -7.14
CA ASP A 65 -13.50 2.22 -5.91
C ASP A 65 -13.45 3.73 -6.19
N PRO A 66 -14.45 4.51 -5.77
CA PRO A 66 -14.50 5.92 -6.07
C PRO A 66 -13.40 6.72 -5.33
N ARG A 67 -13.07 7.90 -5.88
CA ARG A 67 -12.23 8.94 -5.22
C ARG A 67 -10.78 8.49 -4.97
N PHE A 68 -10.17 7.85 -5.96
CA PHE A 68 -8.77 7.43 -5.92
C PHE A 68 -8.44 6.57 -4.69
N TYR A 69 -9.29 5.58 -4.40
CA TYR A 69 -9.09 4.69 -3.28
C TYR A 69 -7.76 3.93 -3.38
N SER A 70 -7.36 3.58 -4.61
CA SER A 70 -6.07 2.94 -4.87
C SER A 70 -4.89 3.79 -4.38
N ALA A 71 -4.90 5.10 -4.62
CA ALA A 71 -3.87 6.03 -4.15
C ALA A 71 -3.83 6.11 -2.62
N ARG A 72 -4.99 6.05 -1.95
CA ARG A 72 -5.06 6.05 -0.48
C ARG A 72 -4.36 4.82 0.11
N TYR A 73 -4.56 3.64 -0.46
CA TYR A 73 -3.92 2.40 -0.02
C TYR A 73 -2.41 2.40 -0.29
N LEU A 74 -1.99 2.87 -1.47
CA LEU A 74 -0.57 3.01 -1.78
C LEU A 74 0.13 3.90 -0.74
N ARG A 75 -0.47 5.03 -0.36
CA ARG A 75 0.07 5.90 0.70
C ARG A 75 -0.01 5.26 2.08
N ALA A 76 -1.05 4.49 2.37
CA ALA A 76 -1.19 3.77 3.64
C ALA A 76 -0.10 2.70 3.80
N TRP A 77 0.24 1.94 2.76
CA TRP A 77 1.36 0.98 2.81
C TRP A 77 2.70 1.67 3.00
N GLN A 78 2.95 2.81 2.34
CA GLN A 78 4.16 3.61 2.59
C GLN A 78 4.27 4.01 4.07
N LEU A 79 3.18 4.49 4.66
CA LEU A 79 3.15 4.86 6.07
C LEU A 79 3.32 3.64 6.98
N GLN A 80 2.60 2.55 6.72
CA GLN A 80 2.67 1.34 7.54
C GLN A 80 4.07 0.72 7.55
N ALA A 81 4.75 0.65 6.41
CA ALA A 81 6.12 0.15 6.34
C ALA A 81 7.09 1.05 7.11
N LEU A 82 6.95 2.38 6.96
CA LEU A 82 7.75 3.35 7.73
C LEU A 82 7.50 3.26 9.24
N LEU A 83 6.24 3.16 9.68
CA LEU A 83 5.90 3.02 11.09
C LEU A 83 6.43 1.71 11.68
N SER A 84 6.45 0.65 10.88
CA SER A 84 7.01 -0.65 11.27
C SER A 84 8.52 -0.53 11.53
N GLU A 85 9.27 0.15 10.65
CA GLU A 85 10.69 0.47 10.87
C GLU A 85 10.88 1.34 12.13
N ALA A 86 10.06 2.38 12.30
CA ALA A 86 10.15 3.29 13.45
C ALA A 86 9.87 2.59 14.80
N LEU A 87 8.97 1.61 14.83
CA LEU A 87 8.70 0.81 16.02
C LEU A 87 9.90 -0.08 16.37
N VAL A 88 10.51 -0.73 15.37
CA VAL A 88 11.71 -1.55 15.56
C VAL A 88 12.90 -0.69 16.00
N GLU A 89 13.13 0.46 15.35
CA GLU A 89 14.19 1.41 15.73
C GLU A 89 14.03 1.89 17.20
N ARG A 90 12.80 2.05 17.68
CA ARG A 90 12.51 2.62 19.01
C ARG A 90 12.42 1.58 20.12
N PHE A 91 11.93 0.38 19.82
CA PHE A 91 11.57 -0.63 20.81
C PHE A 91 12.14 -2.03 20.53
N ASP A 92 13.03 -2.16 19.53
CA ASP A 92 13.65 -3.40 19.05
C ASP A 92 12.68 -4.32 18.25
N ALA A 93 13.20 -5.41 17.68
CA ALA A 93 12.46 -6.35 16.84
C ALA A 93 11.22 -6.95 17.53
N ASP A 94 11.30 -7.12 18.85
CA ASP A 94 10.22 -7.63 19.70
C ASP A 94 9.33 -6.50 20.29
N TRP A 95 9.22 -5.36 19.58
CA TRP A 95 8.47 -4.17 20.05
C TRP A 95 7.05 -4.47 20.53
N TYR A 96 6.39 -5.48 19.94
CA TYR A 96 5.03 -5.91 20.30
C TYR A 96 4.94 -6.51 21.72
N ARG A 97 6.07 -6.91 22.31
CA ARG A 97 6.16 -7.34 23.73
C ARG A 97 6.50 -6.18 24.67
N ASN A 98 6.94 -5.05 24.14
CA ASN A 98 7.35 -3.91 24.94
C ASN A 98 6.12 -3.10 25.37
N PRO A 99 5.79 -3.03 26.68
CA PRO A 99 4.60 -2.29 27.13
C PRO A 99 4.66 -0.79 26.79
N ARG A 100 5.87 -0.24 26.59
CA ARG A 100 6.05 1.17 26.18
C ARG A 100 5.59 1.43 24.74
N ALA A 101 5.60 0.41 23.87
CA ALA A 101 5.15 0.56 22.49
C ALA A 101 3.65 0.86 22.41
N GLY A 102 2.83 0.19 23.24
CA GLY A 102 1.39 0.43 23.31
C GLY A 102 1.05 1.86 23.74
N SER A 103 1.65 2.32 24.84
CA SER A 103 1.45 3.70 25.31
C SER A 103 1.88 4.73 24.27
N TRP A 104 3.00 4.49 23.59
CA TRP A 104 3.49 5.36 22.53
C TRP A 104 2.57 5.37 21.30
N MET A 105 2.04 4.23 20.85
CA MET A 105 1.10 4.21 19.73
C MET A 105 -0.18 4.97 20.05
N VAL A 106 -0.71 4.78 21.26
CA VAL A 106 -1.92 5.50 21.70
C VAL A 106 -1.69 7.00 21.73
N SER A 107 -0.57 7.47 22.30
CA SER A 107 -0.31 8.91 22.38
C SER A 107 0.11 9.50 21.04
N GLU A 108 1.04 8.86 20.33
CA GLU A 108 1.69 9.45 19.17
C GLU A 108 1.00 9.13 17.84
N LEU A 109 0.30 8.01 17.71
CA LEU A 109 -0.35 7.63 16.45
C LEU A 109 -1.86 7.83 16.47
N PHE A 110 -2.51 7.50 17.58
CA PHE A 110 -3.98 7.44 17.64
C PHE A 110 -4.62 8.58 18.44
N GLY A 111 -3.87 9.27 19.29
CA GLY A 111 -4.39 10.26 20.24
C GLY A 111 -5.15 11.41 19.58
N ASP A 112 -4.70 11.81 18.38
CA ASP A 112 -5.29 12.92 17.62
C ASP A 112 -6.29 12.47 16.53
N GLY A 113 -6.62 11.17 16.48
CA GLY A 113 -7.50 10.62 15.45
C GLY A 113 -6.99 10.87 14.03
N GLN A 114 -7.82 11.47 13.17
CA GLN A 114 -7.49 11.78 11.76
C GLN A 114 -7.13 13.24 11.52
N ARG A 115 -6.60 13.92 12.54
CA ARG A 115 -6.18 15.34 12.43
C ARG A 115 -5.08 15.54 11.38
N GLU A 116 -4.17 14.57 11.26
CA GLU A 116 -2.99 14.65 10.40
C GLU A 116 -3.14 13.77 9.16
N LEU A 117 -2.62 14.25 8.03
CA LEU A 117 -2.41 13.43 6.84
C LEU A 117 -1.28 12.43 7.09
N GLY A 118 -1.28 11.31 6.36
CA GLY A 118 -0.28 10.26 6.57
C GLY A 118 1.18 10.73 6.45
N GLN A 119 1.47 11.69 5.55
CA GLN A 119 2.81 12.27 5.42
C GLN A 119 3.20 13.21 6.57
N GLU A 120 2.21 13.88 7.19
CA GLU A 120 2.44 14.75 8.35
C GLU A 120 2.72 13.90 9.59
N LEU A 121 1.93 12.83 9.76
CA LEU A 121 2.17 11.82 10.79
C LEU A 121 3.56 11.19 10.65
N ALA A 122 3.94 10.75 9.43
CA ALA A 122 5.25 10.21 9.12
C ALA A 122 6.40 11.17 9.51
N ALA A 123 6.28 12.44 9.14
CA ALA A 123 7.27 13.45 9.47
C ALA A 123 7.38 13.66 10.99
N ARG A 124 6.25 13.72 11.70
CA ARG A 124 6.23 13.94 13.15
C ARG A 124 6.84 12.78 13.94
N VAL A 125 6.47 11.54 13.63
CA VAL A 125 6.81 10.38 14.47
C VAL A 125 8.12 9.68 14.08
N ALA A 126 8.51 9.78 12.81
CA ALA A 126 9.68 9.11 12.25
C ALA A 126 10.71 10.07 11.62
N GLY A 127 10.40 11.37 11.48
CA GLY A 127 11.31 12.34 10.86
C GLY A 127 11.59 12.06 9.38
N LYS A 128 10.76 11.24 8.73
CA LYS A 128 10.96 10.72 7.36
C LYS A 128 9.70 10.98 6.53
N GLY A 129 9.88 11.19 5.22
CA GLY A 129 8.76 11.29 4.27
C GLY A 129 8.25 9.91 3.84
N LEU A 130 7.04 9.87 3.26
CA LEU A 130 6.52 8.66 2.65
C LEU A 130 7.36 8.24 1.45
N SER A 131 7.67 6.94 1.35
CA SER A 131 8.45 6.36 0.27
C SER A 131 8.05 4.91 0.06
N PHE A 132 8.22 4.40 -1.16
CA PHE A 132 8.07 2.97 -1.44
C PHE A 132 9.29 2.15 -1.03
N ALA A 133 10.43 2.78 -0.70
CA ALA A 133 11.64 2.02 -0.35
C ALA A 133 11.47 1.08 0.86
N PRO A 134 10.82 1.48 1.98
CA PRO A 134 10.50 0.54 3.07
C PRO A 134 9.54 -0.58 2.66
N VAL A 135 8.56 -0.27 1.79
CA VAL A 135 7.58 -1.25 1.29
C VAL A 135 8.29 -2.33 0.48
N VAL A 136 9.15 -1.93 -0.45
CA VAL A 136 9.93 -2.83 -1.31
C VAL A 136 10.83 -3.74 -0.46
N ARG A 137 11.58 -3.18 0.50
CA ARG A 137 12.41 -3.98 1.41
C ARG A 137 11.60 -5.01 2.19
N GLY A 138 10.41 -4.64 2.66
CA GLY A 138 9.52 -5.55 3.38
C GLY A 138 9.10 -6.74 2.52
N VAL A 139 8.75 -6.49 1.25
CA VAL A 139 8.38 -7.54 0.29
C VAL A 139 9.58 -8.42 -0.08
N GLU A 140 10.74 -7.82 -0.37
CA GLU A 140 11.98 -8.55 -0.67
C GLU A 140 12.38 -9.48 0.48
N GLY A 141 12.33 -8.99 1.72
CA GLY A 141 12.65 -9.79 2.90
C GLY A 141 11.71 -10.98 3.12
N LEU A 142 10.47 -10.92 2.64
CA LEU A 142 9.54 -12.06 2.66
C LEU A 142 9.85 -13.09 1.56
N LEU A 143 10.27 -12.63 0.38
CA LEU A 143 10.50 -13.46 -0.80
C LEU A 143 11.87 -14.16 -0.80
N GLU A 144 12.89 -13.53 -0.24
CA GLU A 144 14.26 -14.04 -0.14
C GLU A 144 14.44 -15.07 1.00
N SER A 145 13.40 -15.27 1.81
CA SER A 145 13.42 -16.12 3.02
C SER A 145 13.05 -17.60 2.83
#